data_AF-A0A0L8JIT0-F1
#
_entry.id   AF-A0A0L8JIT0-F1
#
_cell.length_a   1.000
_cell.length_b   1.000
_cell.length_c   1.000
_cell.angle_alpha   90.00
_cell.angle_beta   90.00
_cell.angle_gamma   90.00
#
_symmetry.space_group_name_H-M   'P 1'
#
loop_
_entity.id
_entity.type
_entity.pdbx_description
1 polymer ?
#
loop_
_entity_poly.entity_id
_entity_poly.type
_entity_poly.pdbx_seq_one_letter_code
_entity_poly.pdbx_strand_id
1 'polypeptide(L)'
;MGRQSSEHDRERAYRTREFDAFVAGAAGRLLHTATLLTAETRGRNPYARDLLTASLAHTYAMWGRLRDEDPYDLPRRDLAARFARGAWRHHGGHGGVLSALGPRERLVVVLRLYEGVAEEQVAALLGVSEARVRAVCARSVTALREAARLGSGAAGPAGAGGTAGAAGAVAHRETGAGSAGAAA
;
A
#
# COMPACT_ATOMS: atom_id res chain seq x y z
N MET A 1 -13.44 -0.33 -48.53
CA MET A 1 -12.57 -0.35 -47.34
C MET A 1 -13.19 0.15 -46.02
N GLY A 2 -14.23 1.02 -45.99
CA GLY A 2 -14.65 1.71 -44.74
C GLY A 2 -15.47 0.95 -43.68
N ARG A 3 -16.00 -0.25 -43.97
CA ARG A 3 -16.85 -1.00 -43.00
C ARG A 3 -16.04 -1.67 -41.87
N GLN A 4 -14.89 -2.25 -42.18
CA GLN A 4 -14.06 -2.99 -41.21
C GLN A 4 -13.37 -2.07 -40.18
N SER A 5 -13.00 -0.84 -40.56
CA SER A 5 -12.46 0.14 -39.58
C SER A 5 -13.53 0.53 -38.54
N SER A 6 -14.79 0.71 -38.96
CA SER A 6 -15.88 1.07 -38.05
C SER A 6 -16.24 -0.02 -37.03
N GLU A 7 -16.05 -1.29 -37.38
CA GLU A 7 -16.28 -2.42 -36.47
C GLU A 7 -15.16 -2.54 -35.43
N HIS A 8 -13.90 -2.44 -35.85
CA HIS A 8 -12.76 -2.41 -34.93
C HIS A 8 -12.80 -1.23 -33.95
N ASP A 9 -13.24 -0.05 -34.42
CA ASP A 9 -13.38 1.13 -33.56
C ASP A 9 -14.48 0.94 -32.51
N ARG A 10 -15.62 0.34 -32.90
CA ARG A 10 -16.70 -0.02 -31.96
C ARG A 10 -16.25 -1.05 -30.94
N GLU A 11 -15.50 -2.07 -31.37
CA GLU A 11 -14.98 -3.11 -30.47
C GLU A 11 -13.99 -2.52 -29.46
N ARG A 12 -13.08 -1.64 -29.90
CA ARG A 12 -12.17 -0.90 -29.00
C ARG A 12 -12.94 -0.02 -28.01
N ALA A 13 -13.97 0.69 -28.47
CA ALA A 13 -14.80 1.53 -27.63
C ALA A 13 -15.64 0.72 -26.62
N TYR A 14 -16.08 -0.48 -26.98
CA TYR A 14 -16.72 -1.41 -26.05
C TYR A 14 -15.72 -1.89 -24.98
N ARG A 15 -14.54 -2.35 -25.42
CA ARG A 15 -13.47 -2.82 -24.54
C ARG A 15 -13.04 -1.77 -23.52
N THR A 16 -12.90 -0.53 -23.96
CA THR A 16 -12.54 0.60 -23.10
C THR A 16 -13.60 0.82 -22.03
N ARG A 17 -14.89 0.84 -22.41
CA ARG A 17 -15.99 1.03 -21.45
C ARG A 17 -16.11 -0.10 -20.44
N GLU A 18 -15.90 -1.34 -20.88
CA GLU A 18 -15.91 -2.51 -20.00
C GLU A 18 -14.76 -2.44 -18.99
N PHE A 19 -13.56 -2.08 -19.45
CA PHE A 19 -12.42 -1.87 -18.57
C PHE A 19 -12.62 -0.69 -17.62
N ASP A 20 -13.21 0.42 -18.07
CA ASP A 20 -13.53 1.56 -17.20
C ASP A 20 -14.49 1.17 -16.08
N ALA A 21 -15.52 0.38 -16.40
CA ALA A 21 -16.45 -0.15 -15.40
C ALA A 21 -15.74 -1.07 -14.39
N PHE A 22 -14.83 -1.92 -14.86
CA PHE A 22 -13.99 -2.76 -14.01
C PHE A 22 -13.11 -1.91 -13.09
N VAL A 23 -12.39 -0.93 -13.63
CA VAL A 23 -11.50 -0.03 -12.86
C VAL A 23 -12.30 0.73 -11.81
N ALA A 24 -13.48 1.25 -12.16
CA ALA A 24 -14.36 1.94 -11.23
C ALA A 24 -14.76 1.05 -10.03
N GLY A 25 -14.98 -0.25 -10.24
CA GLY A 25 -15.31 -1.20 -9.19
C GLY A 25 -14.10 -1.73 -8.39
N ALA A 26 -12.95 -1.93 -9.04
CA ALA A 26 -11.82 -2.67 -8.48
C ALA A 26 -10.65 -1.79 -8.01
N ALA A 27 -10.47 -0.59 -8.57
CA ALA A 27 -9.27 0.22 -8.35
C ALA A 27 -9.04 0.58 -6.87
N GLY A 28 -10.10 0.85 -6.12
CA GLY A 28 -9.99 1.16 -4.69
C GLY A 28 -9.41 0.00 -3.87
N ARG A 29 -9.86 -1.23 -4.15
CA ARG A 29 -9.36 -2.44 -3.49
C ARG A 29 -7.92 -2.72 -3.92
N LEU A 30 -7.63 -2.71 -5.22
CA LEU A 30 -6.28 -2.94 -5.75
C LEU A 30 -5.27 -1.90 -5.24
N LEU A 31 -5.67 -0.63 -5.12
CA LEU A 31 -4.83 0.42 -4.54
C LEU A 31 -4.54 0.14 -3.06
N HIS A 32 -5.53 -0.33 -2.31
CA HIS A 32 -5.33 -0.70 -0.92
C HIS A 32 -4.34 -1.87 -0.80
N THR A 33 -4.49 -2.90 -1.62
CA THR A 33 -3.54 -4.02 -1.72
C THR A 33 -2.13 -3.54 -2.00
N ALA A 34 -1.95 -2.69 -3.02
CA ALA A 34 -0.65 -2.12 -3.37
C ALA A 34 -0.07 -1.29 -2.21
N THR A 35 -0.90 -0.51 -1.51
CA THR A 35 -0.48 0.29 -0.34
C THR A 35 0.03 -0.58 0.80
N LEU A 36 -0.63 -1.71 1.06
CA LEU A 36 -0.19 -2.66 2.07
C LEU A 36 1.14 -3.32 1.66
N LEU A 37 1.29 -3.70 0.39
CA LEU A 37 2.52 -4.31 -0.12
C LEU A 37 3.72 -3.37 0.00
N THR A 38 3.56 -2.11 -0.39
CA THR A 38 4.62 -1.08 -0.30
C THR A 38 4.84 -0.55 1.12
N ALA A 39 3.99 -0.94 2.08
CA ALA A 39 4.00 -0.47 3.47
C ALA A 39 3.89 1.06 3.58
N GLU A 40 3.17 1.69 2.65
CA GLU A 40 2.90 3.13 2.63
C GLU A 40 1.63 3.48 3.41
N THR A 41 1.44 4.75 3.76
CA THR A 41 0.19 5.24 4.37
C THR A 41 -0.85 5.52 3.28
N ARG A 42 -2.13 5.31 3.58
CA ARG A 42 -3.25 5.55 2.63
C ARG A 42 -3.26 6.96 2.01
N GLY A 43 -2.82 7.98 2.76
CA GLY A 43 -2.73 9.36 2.26
C GLY A 43 -1.49 9.66 1.41
N ARG A 44 -0.41 8.90 1.58
CA ARG A 44 0.88 9.13 0.93
C ARG A 44 1.48 7.80 0.46
N ASN A 45 1.08 7.39 -0.74
CA ASN A 45 1.44 6.11 -1.33
C ASN A 45 1.84 6.21 -2.83
N PRO A 46 2.83 7.06 -3.20
CA PRO A 46 3.28 7.17 -4.58
C PRO A 46 3.70 5.83 -5.19
N TYR A 47 4.39 4.96 -4.44
CA TYR A 47 4.85 3.69 -5.01
C TYR A 47 3.71 2.71 -5.26
N ALA A 48 2.70 2.68 -4.38
CA ALA A 48 1.50 1.89 -4.56
C ALA A 48 0.71 2.32 -5.80
N ARG A 49 0.62 3.63 -6.04
CA ARG A 49 -0.04 4.20 -7.23
C ARG A 49 0.70 3.82 -8.50
N ASP A 50 2.03 3.93 -8.52
CA ASP A 50 2.84 3.54 -9.68
C ASP A 50 2.71 2.04 -9.97
N LEU A 51 2.75 1.22 -8.92
CA LEU A 51 2.57 -0.23 -9.02
C LEU A 51 1.19 -0.58 -9.58
N LEU A 52 0.13 0.07 -9.11
CA LEU A 52 -1.23 -0.10 -9.60
C LEU A 52 -1.38 0.32 -11.05
N THR A 53 -0.91 1.52 -11.42
CA THR A 53 -0.97 2.04 -12.79
C THR A 53 -0.29 1.07 -13.75
N ALA A 54 0.90 0.60 -13.39
CA ALA A 54 1.65 -0.31 -14.23
C ALA A 54 0.94 -1.68 -14.38
N SER A 55 0.22 -2.12 -13.35
CA SER A 55 -0.57 -3.36 -13.39
C SER A 55 -1.85 -3.23 -14.21
N LEU A 56 -2.62 -2.16 -14.01
CA LEU A 56 -3.81 -1.86 -14.81
C LEU A 56 -3.49 -1.68 -16.29
N ALA A 57 -2.35 -1.07 -16.62
CA ALA A 57 -1.88 -0.97 -18.00
C ALA A 57 -1.64 -2.35 -18.64
N HIS A 58 -1.07 -3.30 -17.88
CA HIS A 58 -0.90 -4.68 -18.35
C HIS A 58 -2.24 -5.40 -18.47
N THR A 59 -3.14 -5.27 -17.49
CA THR A 59 -4.49 -5.83 -17.55
C THR A 59 -5.25 -5.32 -18.77
N TYR A 60 -5.19 -4.01 -19.06
CA TYR A 60 -5.83 -3.45 -20.25
C TYR A 60 -5.27 -4.02 -21.56
N ALA A 61 -3.94 -4.18 -21.65
CA ALA A 61 -3.29 -4.77 -22.81
C ALA A 61 -3.71 -6.22 -23.05
N MET A 62 -4.03 -6.95 -21.99
CA MET A 62 -4.48 -8.34 -22.05
C MET A 62 -6.01 -8.50 -22.10
N TRP A 63 -6.78 -7.44 -21.83
CA TRP A 63 -8.23 -7.47 -21.61
C TRP A 63 -9.02 -8.23 -22.68
N GLY A 64 -8.63 -8.09 -23.95
CA GLY A 64 -9.28 -8.81 -25.06
C GLY A 64 -9.19 -10.34 -24.98
N ARG A 65 -8.26 -10.88 -24.20
CA ARG A 65 -8.03 -12.32 -24.01
C ARG A 65 -8.61 -12.87 -22.71
N LEU A 66 -9.10 -12.01 -21.83
CA LEU A 66 -9.48 -12.36 -20.45
C LEU A 66 -10.92 -12.83 -20.26
N ARG A 67 -11.68 -13.04 -21.34
CA ARG A 67 -13.15 -13.21 -21.29
C ARG A 67 -13.64 -14.37 -20.41
N ASP A 68 -12.78 -15.34 -20.10
CA ASP A 68 -13.11 -16.52 -19.29
C ASP A 68 -12.47 -16.52 -17.88
N GLU A 69 -11.70 -15.48 -17.52
CA GLU A 69 -11.01 -15.37 -16.23
C GLU A 69 -11.66 -14.32 -15.33
N ASP A 70 -11.52 -14.48 -14.00
CA ASP A 70 -11.89 -13.43 -13.05
C ASP A 70 -11.07 -12.16 -13.33
N PRO A 71 -11.72 -11.04 -13.73
CA PRO A 71 -11.01 -9.82 -14.12
C PRO A 71 -10.21 -9.20 -12.96
N TYR A 72 -10.50 -9.56 -11.70
CA TYR A 72 -9.74 -9.12 -10.54
C TYR A 72 -8.47 -9.94 -10.29
N ASP A 73 -8.43 -11.21 -10.71
CA ASP A 73 -7.32 -12.11 -10.41
C ASP A 73 -6.03 -11.73 -11.14
N LEU A 74 -6.12 -11.38 -12.42
CA LEU A 74 -4.96 -10.96 -13.20
C LEU A 74 -4.23 -9.74 -12.60
N PRO A 75 -4.88 -8.58 -12.37
CA PRO A 75 -4.19 -7.43 -11.78
C PRO A 75 -3.68 -7.74 -10.37
N ARG A 76 -4.40 -8.54 -9.56
CA ARG A 76 -3.90 -8.95 -8.24
C ARG A 76 -2.61 -9.77 -8.34
N ARG A 77 -2.55 -10.76 -9.23
CA ARG A 77 -1.35 -11.58 -9.47
C ARG A 77 -0.20 -10.76 -10.02
N ASP A 78 -0.48 -9.87 -10.97
CA ASP A 78 0.52 -9.01 -11.59
C ASP A 78 1.08 -7.98 -10.59
N LEU A 79 0.25 -7.38 -9.73
CA LEU A 79 0.69 -6.56 -8.58
C LEU A 79 1.67 -7.32 -7.69
N ALA A 80 1.30 -8.53 -7.26
CA ALA A 80 2.12 -9.38 -6.41
C ALA A 80 3.47 -9.74 -7.06
N ALA A 81 3.45 -10.13 -8.33
CA ALA A 81 4.65 -10.50 -9.09
C ALA A 81 5.57 -9.30 -9.34
N ARG A 82 5.02 -8.12 -9.64
CA ARG A 82 5.79 -6.88 -9.79
C ARG A 82 6.43 -6.45 -8.48
N PHE A 83 5.67 -6.49 -7.40
CA PHE A 83 6.19 -6.18 -6.07
C PHE A 83 7.31 -7.15 -5.66
N ALA A 84 7.14 -8.46 -5.87
CA ALA A 84 8.17 -9.46 -5.58
C ALA A 84 9.47 -9.20 -6.34
N ARG A 85 9.38 -8.83 -7.62
CA ARG A 85 10.54 -8.45 -8.46
C ARG A 85 11.17 -7.12 -8.08
N GLY A 86 10.44 -6.23 -7.41
CA GLY A 86 10.91 -4.90 -6.99
C GLY A 86 11.14 -4.76 -5.49
N ALA A 87 11.09 -5.85 -4.73
CA ALA A 87 10.97 -5.86 -3.27
C ALA A 87 12.08 -5.09 -2.52
N TRP A 88 13.35 -5.30 -2.90
CA TRP A 88 14.17 -4.21 -3.42
C TRP A 88 14.01 -2.78 -2.89
N ARG A 89 13.23 -2.04 -3.67
CA ARG A 89 12.98 -0.61 -3.52
C ARG A 89 12.09 -0.31 -2.32
N HIS A 90 11.50 -1.35 -1.71
CA HIS A 90 10.57 -1.26 -0.60
C HIS A 90 11.13 -1.91 0.67
N HIS A 91 12.46 -2.09 0.78
CA HIS A 91 13.08 -2.65 1.98
C HIS A 91 12.95 -1.75 3.22
N GLY A 92 12.81 -0.44 3.05
CA GLY A 92 12.54 0.50 4.16
C GLY A 92 11.07 0.53 4.58
N GLY A 93 10.77 0.78 5.85
CA GLY A 93 9.41 1.04 6.31
C GLY A 93 8.94 2.42 5.87
N HIS A 94 7.80 2.52 5.16
CA HIS A 94 7.29 3.79 4.63
C HIS A 94 6.21 4.41 5.55
N GLY A 95 6.25 4.09 6.84
CA GLY A 95 5.30 4.59 7.84
C GLY A 95 3.89 3.98 7.77
N GLY A 96 3.64 3.01 6.90
CA GLY A 96 2.39 2.25 6.86
C GLY A 96 2.30 1.19 7.96
N VAL A 97 1.11 0.60 8.12
CA VAL A 97 0.80 -0.40 9.16
C VAL A 97 1.67 -1.66 9.07
N LEU A 98 2.14 -2.02 7.87
CA LEU A 98 3.01 -3.18 7.65
C LEU A 98 4.50 -2.82 7.59
N SER A 99 4.89 -1.62 8.02
CA SER A 99 6.29 -1.15 7.97
C SER A 99 7.25 -1.96 8.83
N ALA A 100 6.75 -2.65 9.87
CA ALA A 100 7.54 -3.55 10.70
C ALA A 100 7.91 -4.88 10.00
N LEU A 101 7.28 -5.21 8.88
CA LEU A 101 7.50 -6.45 8.16
C LEU A 101 8.43 -6.26 6.97
N GLY A 102 9.26 -7.27 6.70
CA GLY A 102 10.04 -7.34 5.47
C GLY A 102 9.16 -7.54 4.22
N PRO A 103 9.64 -7.22 3.00
CA PRO A 103 8.82 -7.32 1.80
C PRO A 103 8.15 -8.67 1.58
N ARG A 104 8.87 -9.78 1.84
CA ARG A 104 8.33 -11.12 1.68
C ARG A 104 7.22 -11.45 2.68
N GLU A 105 7.36 -11.00 3.92
CA GLU A 105 6.35 -11.16 4.96
C GLU A 105 5.09 -10.37 4.62
N ARG A 106 5.26 -9.12 4.14
CA ARG A 106 4.15 -8.30 3.65
C ARG A 106 3.40 -8.98 2.52
N LEU A 107 4.12 -9.53 1.54
CA LEU A 107 3.50 -10.24 0.42
C LEU A 107 2.67 -11.43 0.90
N VAL A 108 3.20 -12.24 1.83
CA VAL A 108 2.45 -13.37 2.42
C VAL A 108 1.21 -12.89 3.19
N VAL A 109 1.37 -11.89 4.05
CA VAL A 109 0.27 -11.36 4.88
C VAL A 109 -0.84 -10.76 4.02
N VAL A 110 -0.49 -9.94 3.02
CA VAL A 110 -1.47 -9.30 2.14
C VAL A 110 -2.21 -10.34 1.31
N LEU A 111 -1.52 -11.31 0.71
CA LEU A 111 -2.19 -12.34 -0.09
C LEU A 111 -3.06 -13.27 0.75
N ARG A 112 -2.58 -13.70 1.93
CA ARG A 112 -3.30 -14.67 2.77
C ARG A 112 -4.44 -14.04 3.58
N LEU A 113 -4.19 -12.91 4.24
CA LEU A 113 -5.16 -12.33 5.18
C LEU A 113 -6.03 -11.24 4.55
N TYR A 114 -5.48 -10.41 3.65
CA TYR A 114 -6.26 -9.33 3.05
C TYR A 114 -7.00 -9.78 1.79
N GLU A 115 -6.33 -10.53 0.91
CA GLU A 115 -6.92 -11.01 -0.35
C GLU A 115 -7.58 -12.40 -0.24
N GLY A 116 -7.34 -13.13 0.84
CA GLY A 116 -7.94 -14.47 1.06
C GLY A 116 -7.45 -15.56 0.10
N VAL A 117 -6.33 -15.36 -0.59
CA VAL A 117 -5.73 -16.34 -1.51
C VAL A 117 -5.25 -17.55 -0.70
N ALA A 118 -5.52 -18.79 -1.12
CA ALA A 118 -5.15 -19.97 -0.32
C ALA A 118 -3.62 -20.22 -0.27
N GLU A 119 -3.18 -21.07 0.67
CA GLU A 119 -1.74 -21.27 0.96
C GLU A 119 -1.00 -21.84 -0.25
N GLU A 120 -1.68 -22.70 -0.98
CA GLU A 120 -1.23 -23.43 -2.16
C GLU A 120 -0.87 -22.46 -3.29
N GLN A 121 -1.74 -21.49 -3.58
CA GLN A 121 -1.48 -20.50 -4.63
C GLN A 121 -0.42 -19.49 -4.22
N VAL A 122 -0.36 -19.10 -2.94
CA VAL A 122 0.72 -18.24 -2.43
C VAL A 122 2.07 -18.98 -2.48
N ALA A 123 2.10 -20.25 -2.11
CA ALA A 123 3.25 -21.13 -2.19
C ALA A 123 3.77 -21.25 -3.64
N ALA A 124 2.87 -21.53 -4.59
CA ALA A 124 3.18 -21.59 -6.01
C ALA A 124 3.74 -20.27 -6.55
N LEU A 125 3.14 -19.13 -6.19
CA LEU A 125 3.60 -17.81 -6.61
C LEU A 125 5.00 -17.46 -6.07
N LEU A 126 5.32 -17.93 -4.86
CA LEU A 126 6.58 -17.62 -4.18
C LEU A 126 7.67 -18.70 -4.37
N GLY A 127 7.36 -19.83 -5.01
CA GLY A 127 8.27 -20.96 -5.17
C GLY A 127 8.70 -21.60 -3.84
N VAL A 128 7.79 -21.70 -2.87
CA VAL A 128 8.05 -22.34 -1.57
C VAL A 128 6.92 -23.28 -1.14
N SER A 129 7.15 -24.08 -0.10
CA SER A 129 6.11 -24.96 0.45
C SER A 129 5.00 -24.20 1.19
N GLU A 130 3.79 -24.78 1.23
CA GLU A 130 2.66 -24.27 2.03
C GLU A 130 3.01 -24.15 3.51
N ALA A 131 3.70 -25.14 4.07
CA ALA A 131 4.19 -25.10 5.45
C ALA A 131 5.08 -23.87 5.71
N ARG A 132 5.92 -23.48 4.73
CA ARG A 132 6.74 -22.27 4.82
C ARG A 132 5.88 -21.01 4.77
N VAL A 133 4.85 -20.96 3.92
CA VAL A 133 3.89 -19.84 3.88
C VAL A 133 3.19 -19.69 5.22
N ARG A 134 2.67 -20.77 5.80
CA ARG A 134 2.02 -20.78 7.12
C ARG A 134 2.94 -20.29 8.23
N ALA A 135 4.18 -20.77 8.26
CA ALA A 135 5.17 -20.35 9.24
C ALA A 135 5.55 -18.86 9.09
N VAL A 136 5.68 -18.34 7.87
CA VAL A 136 5.91 -16.91 7.63
C VAL A 136 4.71 -16.09 8.09
N CYS A 137 3.49 -16.52 7.78
CA CYS A 137 2.25 -15.86 8.20
C CYS A 137 2.16 -15.74 9.73
N ALA A 138 2.35 -16.85 10.47
CA ALA A 138 2.30 -16.86 11.94
C ALA A 138 3.36 -15.94 12.58
N ARG A 139 4.59 -15.96 12.06
CA ARG A 139 5.67 -15.08 12.53
C ARG A 139 5.37 -13.61 12.24
N SER A 140 4.84 -13.31 11.05
CA SER A 140 4.49 -11.93 10.65
C SER A 140 3.40 -11.35 11.55
N VAL A 141 2.36 -12.14 11.88
CA VAL A 141 1.30 -11.70 12.81
C VAL A 141 1.86 -11.44 14.20
N THR A 142 2.81 -12.24 14.66
CA THR A 142 3.49 -12.03 15.95
C THR A 142 4.28 -10.72 15.95
N ALA A 143 5.10 -10.48 14.91
CA ALA A 143 5.85 -9.25 14.75
C ALA A 143 4.95 -8.00 14.69
N LEU A 144 3.81 -8.07 13.97
CA LEU A 144 2.84 -6.97 13.93
C LEU A 144 2.23 -6.67 15.29
N ARG A 145 1.92 -7.70 16.09
CA ARG A 145 1.39 -7.53 17.45
C ARG A 145 2.42 -6.90 18.39
N GLU A 146 3.68 -7.30 18.28
CA GLU A 146 4.78 -6.71 19.05
C GLU A 146 5.00 -5.24 18.66
N ALA A 147 5.06 -4.95 17.36
CA ALA A 147 5.16 -3.59 16.85
C ALA A 147 3.99 -2.70 17.30
N ALA A 148 2.76 -3.22 17.29
CA ALA A 148 1.59 -2.49 17.78
C ALA A 148 1.66 -2.21 19.28
N ARG A 149 2.17 -3.15 20.10
CA ARG A 149 2.36 -2.92 21.55
C ARG A 149 3.41 -1.85 21.82
N LEU A 150 4.52 -1.87 21.07
CA LEU A 150 5.58 -0.86 21.20
C LEU A 150 5.10 0.52 20.72
N GLY A 151 4.31 0.57 19.64
CA GLY A 151 3.71 1.81 19.13
C GLY A 151 2.63 2.39 20.06
N SER A 152 1.82 1.54 20.70
CA SER A 152 0.83 1.98 21.69
C SER A 152 1.44 2.38 23.03
N GLY A 153 2.60 1.81 23.40
CA GLY A 153 3.31 2.14 24.64
C GLY A 153 3.97 3.52 24.67
N ALA A 154 4.18 4.14 23.50
CA ALA A 154 4.69 5.51 23.40
C ALA A 154 3.59 6.58 23.59
N ALA A 155 2.31 6.20 23.60
CA ALA A 155 1.19 7.06 23.98
C ALA A 155 0.89 6.93 25.48
N GLY A 156 1.88 7.26 26.33
CA GLY A 156 1.68 7.46 27.77
C GLY A 156 0.89 8.75 28.06
N PRO A 157 0.14 8.83 29.17
CA PRO A 157 -0.91 9.83 29.37
C PRO A 157 -0.32 11.23 29.63
N ALA A 158 -0.32 12.06 28.59
CA ALA A 158 -0.26 13.51 28.75
C ALA A 158 -1.67 14.02 29.10
N GLY A 159 -1.91 14.28 30.39
CA GLY A 159 -3.02 15.12 30.83
C GLY A 159 -3.86 14.57 31.98
N ALA A 160 -3.40 14.76 33.21
CA ALA A 160 -4.29 14.91 34.35
C ALA A 160 -3.63 15.78 35.43
N GLY A 161 -4.18 16.98 35.65
CA GLY A 161 -4.18 17.61 36.96
C GLY A 161 -3.13 18.68 37.22
N GLY A 162 -3.17 19.80 36.48
CA GLY A 162 -2.77 21.08 37.06
C GLY A 162 -3.89 21.60 37.95
N THR A 163 -3.61 21.78 39.25
CA THR A 163 -4.32 22.74 40.10
C THR A 163 -3.39 23.31 41.18
N ALA A 164 -3.53 24.62 41.39
CA ALA A 164 -3.00 25.48 42.47
C ALA A 164 -1.47 25.73 42.46
N GLY A 165 -0.93 26.93 42.57
CA GLY A 165 -1.47 28.26 42.90
C GLY A 165 -0.31 29.16 43.35
N ALA A 166 -0.58 30.48 43.41
CA ALA A 166 0.29 31.60 43.84
C ALA A 166 1.26 32.14 42.77
N ALA A 167 0.99 33.30 42.14
CA ALA A 167 0.94 34.68 42.68
C ALA A 167 2.33 35.23 43.05
N GLY A 168 2.73 36.30 42.36
CA GLY A 168 4.00 37.03 42.52
C GLY A 168 4.51 37.52 41.15
N ALA A 169 3.88 38.49 40.50
CA ALA A 169 4.08 39.93 40.70
C ALA A 169 5.47 40.45 40.24
N VAL A 170 5.42 41.12 39.07
CA VAL A 170 6.07 42.41 38.74
C VAL A 170 7.57 42.46 38.36
N ALA A 171 7.74 42.68 37.05
CA ALA A 171 8.55 43.69 36.32
C ALA A 171 10.07 43.85 36.50
N HIS A 172 10.72 43.87 35.33
CA HIS A 172 11.89 44.63 34.82
C HIS A 172 12.62 43.68 33.84
N ARG A 173 13.09 44.03 32.64
CA ARG A 173 13.34 45.29 31.95
C ARG A 173 13.58 44.96 30.47
N GLU A 174 13.17 45.87 29.58
CA GLU A 174 13.97 46.50 28.51
C GLU A 174 14.98 45.63 27.72
N THR A 175 14.81 45.38 26.42
CA THR A 175 15.05 46.23 25.21
C THR A 175 16.31 45.75 24.48
N GLY A 176 16.23 45.60 23.15
CA GLY A 176 17.36 45.34 22.24
C GLY A 176 17.00 44.21 21.26
N ALA A 177 16.32 44.45 20.13
CA ALA A 177 16.80 45.18 18.95
C ALA A 177 18.23 44.75 18.57
N GLY A 178 18.32 43.75 17.68
CA GLY A 178 19.55 43.29 17.06
C GLY A 178 19.22 42.58 15.76
N SER A 179 19.26 43.34 14.68
CA SER A 179 18.96 42.97 13.31
C SER A 179 20.12 42.26 12.59
N ALA A 180 19.75 41.54 11.53
CA ALA A 180 20.43 41.45 10.23
C ALA A 180 21.69 40.57 10.04
N GLY A 181 21.74 40.00 8.84
CA GLY A 181 22.96 39.52 8.14
C GLY A 181 22.98 38.01 7.94
N ALA A 182 22.49 37.41 6.85
CA ALA A 182 22.87 37.51 5.44
C ALA A 182 24.19 36.81 5.06
N ALA A 183 24.09 35.96 4.02
CA ALA A 183 25.13 35.51 3.08
C ALA A 183 26.27 34.65 3.67
N ALA A 184 26.83 33.64 3.01
CA ALA A 184 26.83 33.21 1.61
C ALA A 184 27.10 31.70 1.55
#